data_AF-A0A1T5DPW3-F1
#
_entry.id   AF-A0A1T5DPW3-F1
#
_cell.length_a   1.000
_cell.length_b   1.000
_cell.length_c   1.000
_cell.angle_alpha   90.00
_cell.angle_beta   90.00
_cell.angle_gamma   90.00
#
_symmetry.space_group_name_H-M   'P 1'
#
loop_
_entity.id
_entity.type
_entity.pdbx_description
1 polymer ?
#
loop_
_entity_poly.entity_id
_entity_poly.type
_entity_poly.pdbx_seq_one_letter_code
_entity_poly.pdbx_strand_id
1 'polypeptide(L)'
;MKHFFTLLFITVSLSVSAQNSALDYIQKYKDIAVRHMEEQGVPASVILAISMHESANGNSKIAKYLNNHFGIKGKNSSTEIKSSYRGYDSVTDSYLDFIGAMRRNKKFEALFGKYPSYDYYNWVLGIQNGGYAASKLWGTHVLAIIKKYKLYEFDKRPTGAQELITAAPAINTPAVSKSSEPIINLYTVKKGDTLSSIAKKFSSSIKTLMSKNSLSNSKLSIGQKLLL
;
A
#
# COMPACT_ATOMS: atom_id res chain seq x y z
N MET A 1 -11.83 12.87 -48.89
CA MET A 1 -12.98 12.27 -48.17
C MET A 1 -12.55 10.91 -47.65
N LYS A 2 -12.89 10.61 -46.38
CA LYS A 2 -12.86 9.29 -45.72
C LYS A 2 -11.45 8.80 -45.31
N HIS A 3 -11.10 8.48 -44.07
CA HIS A 3 -11.86 8.28 -42.83
C HIS A 3 -11.00 8.70 -41.61
N PHE A 4 -11.52 9.60 -40.80
CA PHE A 4 -11.01 9.93 -39.47
C PHE A 4 -11.91 9.22 -38.47
N PHE A 5 -11.72 7.92 -38.26
CA PHE A 5 -12.39 7.20 -37.16
C PHE A 5 -11.58 5.94 -36.88
N THR A 6 -11.20 5.78 -35.60
CA THR A 6 -10.79 4.57 -34.87
C THR A 6 -9.48 4.77 -34.11
N LEU A 7 -9.49 5.62 -33.08
CA LEU A 7 -8.50 5.56 -32.00
C LEU A 7 -9.12 5.90 -30.63
N LEU A 8 -10.40 5.52 -30.42
CA LEU A 8 -11.09 5.69 -29.13
C LEU A 8 -11.62 4.36 -28.53
N PHE A 9 -11.53 3.24 -29.25
CA PHE A 9 -12.03 1.93 -28.77
C PHE A 9 -10.94 1.02 -28.15
N ILE A 10 -9.65 1.30 -28.37
CA ILE A 10 -8.55 0.44 -27.88
C ILE A 10 -8.19 0.76 -26.42
N THR A 11 -8.32 2.01 -25.98
CA THR A 11 -7.99 2.42 -24.60
C THR A 11 -9.06 2.04 -23.57
N VAL A 12 -10.34 2.00 -23.99
CA VAL A 12 -11.46 1.57 -23.14
C VAL A 12 -11.37 0.06 -22.86
N SER A 13 -11.04 -0.74 -23.87
CA SER A 13 -11.03 -2.21 -23.76
C SER A 13 -9.96 -2.76 -22.79
N LEU A 14 -8.75 -2.17 -22.79
CA LEU A 14 -7.68 -2.56 -21.86
C LEU A 14 -8.03 -2.21 -20.40
N SER A 15 -8.69 -1.08 -20.18
CA SER A 15 -9.09 -0.63 -18.84
C SER A 15 -10.19 -1.51 -18.25
N VAL A 16 -11.18 -1.90 -19.07
CA VAL A 16 -12.25 -2.82 -18.66
C VAL A 16 -11.71 -4.22 -18.35
N SER A 17 -10.84 -4.77 -19.21
CA SER A 17 -10.22 -6.08 -18.99
C SER A 17 -9.36 -6.13 -17.71
N ALA A 18 -8.54 -5.09 -17.47
CA ALA A 18 -7.75 -4.99 -16.26
C ALA A 18 -8.60 -4.84 -14.99
N GLN A 19 -9.70 -4.07 -15.05
CA GLN A 19 -10.63 -3.93 -13.93
C GLN A 19 -11.37 -5.23 -13.63
N ASN A 20 -11.82 -5.96 -14.65
CA ASN A 20 -12.44 -7.27 -14.48
C ASN A 20 -11.46 -8.26 -13.84
N SER A 21 -10.21 -8.29 -14.33
CA SER A 21 -9.18 -9.16 -13.74
C SER A 21 -8.90 -8.88 -12.26
N ALA A 22 -9.00 -7.62 -11.83
CA ALA A 22 -8.81 -7.24 -10.44
C ALA A 22 -9.96 -7.74 -9.56
N LEU A 23 -11.20 -7.58 -10.01
CA LEU A 23 -12.38 -8.04 -9.28
C LEU A 23 -12.42 -9.57 -9.21
N ASP A 24 -12.09 -10.26 -10.30
CA ASP A 24 -12.00 -11.73 -10.35
C ASP A 24 -10.94 -12.23 -9.36
N TYR A 25 -9.79 -11.56 -9.31
CA TYR A 25 -8.72 -11.89 -8.38
C TYR A 25 -9.17 -11.72 -6.93
N ILE A 26 -9.83 -10.61 -6.61
CA ILE A 26 -10.38 -10.35 -5.27
C ILE A 26 -11.39 -11.42 -4.90
N GLN A 27 -12.36 -11.71 -5.78
CA GLN A 27 -13.38 -12.74 -5.53
C GLN A 27 -12.74 -14.09 -5.24
N LYS A 28 -11.69 -14.45 -5.99
CA LYS A 28 -11.01 -15.74 -5.84
C LYS A 28 -10.21 -15.87 -4.54
N TYR A 29 -9.56 -14.80 -4.08
CA TYR A 29 -8.58 -14.89 -2.98
C TYR A 29 -8.97 -14.16 -1.69
N LYS A 30 -10.10 -13.43 -1.66
CA LYS A 30 -10.55 -12.71 -0.45
C LYS A 30 -10.70 -13.61 0.77
N ASP A 31 -11.27 -14.81 0.60
CA ASP A 31 -11.57 -15.69 1.73
C ASP A 31 -10.30 -16.27 2.35
N ILE A 32 -9.28 -16.54 1.51
CA ILE A 32 -7.95 -16.98 1.97
C ILE A 32 -7.24 -15.84 2.71
N ALA A 33 -7.32 -14.60 2.19
CA ALA A 33 -6.73 -13.45 2.85
C ALA A 33 -7.40 -13.14 4.20
N VAL A 34 -8.72 -13.25 4.28
CA VAL A 34 -9.48 -13.09 5.54
C VAL A 34 -9.10 -14.18 6.54
N ARG A 35 -9.08 -15.46 6.12
CA ARG A 35 -8.67 -16.56 6.98
C ARG A 35 -7.28 -16.32 7.57
N HIS A 36 -6.31 -15.97 6.73
CA HIS A 36 -4.96 -15.69 7.20
C HIS A 36 -4.85 -14.43 8.06
N MET A 37 -5.68 -13.42 7.83
CA MET A 37 -5.76 -12.28 8.74
C MET A 37 -6.23 -12.72 10.13
N GLU A 38 -7.24 -13.58 10.23
CA GLU A 38 -7.75 -14.08 11.50
C GLU A 38 -6.75 -14.98 12.23
N GLU A 39 -6.08 -15.85 11.48
CA GLU A 39 -5.11 -16.80 12.03
C GLU A 39 -3.75 -16.14 12.36
N GLN A 40 -3.33 -15.17 11.55
CA GLN A 40 -1.95 -14.67 11.54
C GLN A 40 -1.84 -13.16 11.81
N GLY A 41 -2.92 -12.39 11.79
CA GLY A 41 -2.93 -10.99 12.24
C GLY A 41 -2.49 -9.94 11.22
N VAL A 42 -2.06 -10.31 10.00
CA VAL A 42 -1.81 -9.35 8.91
C VAL A 42 -3.15 -8.96 8.26
N PRO A 43 -3.46 -7.67 8.05
CA PRO A 43 -4.74 -7.27 7.45
C PRO A 43 -5.01 -7.95 6.10
N ALA A 44 -6.24 -8.42 5.90
CA ALA A 44 -6.66 -9.07 4.67
C ALA A 44 -6.51 -8.12 3.47
N SER A 45 -6.79 -6.83 3.67
CA SER A 45 -6.62 -5.78 2.69
C SER A 45 -5.16 -5.61 2.24
N VAL A 46 -4.20 -5.73 3.18
CA VAL A 46 -2.77 -5.62 2.91
C VAL A 46 -2.29 -6.85 2.14
N ILE A 47 -2.70 -8.06 2.57
CA ILE A 47 -2.36 -9.30 1.87
C ILE A 47 -2.83 -9.23 0.41
N LEU A 48 -4.11 -8.90 0.19
CA LEU A 48 -4.70 -8.81 -1.15
C LEU A 48 -4.06 -7.72 -2.00
N ALA A 49 -3.85 -6.53 -1.45
CA ALA A 49 -3.32 -5.42 -2.23
C ALA A 49 -1.87 -5.66 -2.68
N ILE A 50 -1.03 -6.24 -1.80
CA ILE A 50 0.34 -6.61 -2.15
C ILE A 50 0.30 -7.73 -3.20
N SER A 51 -0.48 -8.78 -2.99
CA SER A 51 -0.52 -9.90 -3.94
C SER A 51 -1.04 -9.45 -5.31
N MET A 52 -2.06 -8.58 -5.36
CA MET A 52 -2.53 -7.94 -6.60
C MET A 52 -1.44 -7.09 -7.27
N HIS A 53 -0.72 -6.27 -6.50
CA HIS A 53 0.35 -5.39 -7.00
C HIS A 53 1.49 -6.20 -7.63
N GLU A 54 2.00 -7.20 -6.91
CA GLU A 54 3.16 -8.00 -7.33
C GLU A 54 2.81 -8.99 -8.45
N SER A 55 1.57 -9.50 -8.48
CA SER A 55 1.14 -10.49 -9.47
C SER A 55 0.46 -9.91 -10.71
N ALA A 56 0.30 -8.58 -10.80
CA ALA A 56 -0.55 -7.92 -11.79
C ALA A 56 -1.97 -8.51 -11.82
N ASN A 57 -2.61 -8.60 -10.64
CA ASN A 57 -3.89 -9.30 -10.43
C ASN A 57 -3.86 -10.75 -10.96
N GLY A 58 -2.76 -11.47 -10.72
CA GLY A 58 -2.56 -12.85 -11.17
C GLY A 58 -2.18 -12.99 -12.65
N ASN A 59 -2.03 -11.88 -13.39
CA ASN A 59 -1.76 -11.95 -14.81
C ASN A 59 -0.27 -12.06 -15.17
N SER A 60 0.64 -11.83 -14.23
CA SER A 60 2.07 -11.94 -14.49
C SER A 60 2.46 -13.38 -14.85
N LYS A 61 3.49 -13.54 -15.69
CA LYS A 61 4.03 -14.88 -16.02
C LYS A 61 4.46 -15.62 -14.75
N ILE A 62 5.03 -14.91 -13.79
CA ILE A 62 5.43 -15.46 -12.49
C ILE A 62 4.23 -16.02 -11.73
N ALA A 63 3.13 -15.27 -11.65
CA ALA A 63 1.91 -15.76 -11.01
C ALA A 63 1.32 -16.97 -11.72
N LYS A 64 1.19 -16.91 -13.06
CA LYS A 64 0.56 -17.98 -13.86
C LYS A 64 1.33 -19.30 -13.87
N TYR A 65 2.65 -19.24 -13.97
CA TYR A 65 3.47 -20.45 -14.15
C TYR A 65 4.13 -20.94 -12.86
N LEU A 66 4.23 -20.09 -11.83
CA LEU A 66 4.89 -20.44 -10.57
C LEU A 66 3.99 -20.35 -9.34
N ASN A 67 2.72 -19.96 -9.50
CA ASN A 67 1.82 -19.62 -8.40
C ASN A 67 2.40 -18.59 -7.42
N ASN A 68 3.38 -17.79 -7.85
CA ASN A 68 4.09 -16.86 -6.99
C ASN A 68 3.48 -15.46 -7.09
N HIS A 69 2.67 -15.13 -6.09
CA HIS A 69 1.87 -13.91 -6.09
C HIS A 69 2.53 -12.74 -5.34
N PHE A 70 3.70 -12.95 -4.72
CA PHE A 70 4.39 -11.93 -3.89
C PHE A 70 5.81 -11.58 -4.39
N GLY A 71 6.23 -12.14 -5.53
CA GLY A 71 7.55 -11.87 -6.09
C GLY A 71 8.71 -12.44 -5.24
N ILE A 72 8.47 -13.48 -4.45
CA ILE A 72 9.49 -14.07 -3.59
C ILE A 72 10.54 -14.79 -4.44
N LYS A 73 11.83 -14.48 -4.23
CA LYS A 73 12.94 -15.14 -4.92
C LYS A 73 13.23 -16.52 -4.34
N GLY A 74 13.63 -17.46 -5.19
CA GLY A 74 13.96 -18.82 -4.76
C GLY A 74 14.04 -19.80 -5.91
N LYS A 75 14.26 -21.07 -5.58
CA LYS A 75 14.26 -22.17 -6.55
C LYS A 75 12.86 -22.37 -7.12
N ASN A 76 12.81 -22.74 -8.40
CA ASN A 76 11.62 -23.23 -9.07
C ASN A 76 12.02 -24.35 -10.04
N SER A 77 11.06 -25.20 -10.37
CA SER A 77 11.19 -26.34 -11.30
C SER A 77 10.39 -26.13 -12.60
N SER A 78 10.00 -24.89 -12.91
CA SER A 78 9.18 -24.59 -14.08
C SER A 78 9.91 -24.91 -15.37
N THR A 79 9.24 -25.63 -16.26
CA THR A 79 9.67 -25.87 -17.65
C THR A 79 9.21 -24.77 -18.60
N GLU A 80 8.15 -24.03 -18.25
CA GLU A 80 7.52 -23.01 -19.11
C GLU A 80 8.28 -21.68 -19.14
N ILE A 81 8.86 -21.28 -17.99
CA ILE A 81 9.60 -20.02 -17.85
C ILE A 81 10.92 -20.20 -17.11
N LYS A 82 11.93 -19.41 -17.52
CA LYS A 82 13.20 -19.26 -16.81
C LYS A 82 13.15 -18.01 -15.93
N SER A 83 13.23 -18.18 -14.61
CA SER A 83 13.23 -17.04 -13.67
C SER A 83 13.95 -17.38 -12.36
N SER A 84 14.30 -16.34 -11.58
CA SER A 84 14.86 -16.47 -10.22
C SER A 84 13.79 -16.45 -9.11
N TYR A 85 12.51 -16.46 -9.50
CA TYR A 85 11.39 -16.44 -8.56
C TYR A 85 11.07 -17.86 -8.09
N ARG A 86 10.65 -17.98 -6.82
CA ARG A 86 10.25 -19.24 -6.22
C ARG A 86 9.00 -19.79 -6.92
N GLY A 87 8.93 -21.11 -7.08
CA GLY A 87 7.73 -21.84 -7.50
C GLY A 87 6.98 -22.42 -6.32
N TYR A 88 5.65 -22.47 -6.42
CA TYR A 88 4.76 -23.02 -5.41
C TYR A 88 3.75 -23.99 -6.02
N ASP A 89 3.32 -24.97 -5.23
CA ASP A 89 2.30 -25.95 -5.64
C ASP A 89 0.92 -25.28 -5.78
N SER A 90 0.63 -24.30 -4.92
CA SER A 90 -0.59 -23.49 -5.00
C SER A 90 -0.34 -22.01 -4.70
N VAL A 91 -1.31 -21.17 -5.08
CA VAL A 91 -1.31 -19.75 -4.71
C VAL A 91 -1.34 -19.58 -3.19
N THR A 92 -2.09 -20.43 -2.48
CA THR A 92 -2.17 -20.43 -1.01
C THR A 92 -0.80 -20.63 -0.37
N ASP A 93 0.06 -21.49 -0.93
CA ASP A 93 1.42 -21.70 -0.40
C ASP A 93 2.28 -20.44 -0.55
N SER A 94 2.07 -19.67 -1.63
CA SER A 94 2.75 -18.37 -1.78
C SER A 94 2.28 -17.33 -0.75
N TYR A 95 1.00 -17.36 -0.36
CA TYR A 95 0.45 -16.52 0.72
C TYR A 95 1.07 -16.90 2.06
N LEU A 96 1.13 -18.19 2.37
CA LEU A 96 1.73 -18.71 3.60
C LEU A 96 3.23 -18.40 3.68
N ASP A 97 4.00 -18.53 2.60
CA ASP A 97 5.43 -18.19 2.63
C ASP A 97 5.64 -16.68 2.82
N PHE A 98 4.82 -15.83 2.20
CA PHE A 98 4.84 -14.38 2.45
C PHE A 98 4.58 -14.05 3.92
N ILE A 99 3.52 -14.60 4.53
CA ILE A 99 3.21 -14.37 5.95
C ILE A 99 4.31 -14.93 6.85
N GLY A 100 4.84 -16.10 6.52
CA GLY A 100 5.99 -16.69 7.21
C GLY A 100 7.22 -15.79 7.14
N ALA A 101 7.50 -15.19 5.98
CA ALA A 101 8.60 -14.23 5.83
C ALA A 101 8.39 -12.96 6.66
N MET A 102 7.14 -12.48 6.76
CA MET A 102 6.75 -11.38 7.65
C MET A 102 7.01 -11.69 9.12
N ARG A 103 6.72 -12.91 9.57
CA ARG A 103 6.96 -13.38 10.95
C ARG A 103 8.45 -13.59 11.27
N ARG A 104 9.23 -14.09 10.30
CA ARG A 104 10.67 -14.39 10.50
C ARG A 104 11.55 -13.14 10.48
N ASN A 105 11.14 -12.09 9.77
CA ASN A 105 11.93 -10.87 9.66
C ASN A 105 11.61 -9.92 10.83
N LYS A 106 12.58 -9.70 11.72
CA LYS A 106 12.43 -8.84 12.92
C LYS A 106 11.86 -7.45 12.63
N LYS A 107 12.14 -6.86 11.46
CA LYS A 107 11.60 -5.54 11.08
C LYS A 107 10.08 -5.57 10.87
N PHE A 108 9.58 -6.67 10.32
CA PHE A 108 8.16 -6.88 10.01
C PHE A 108 7.41 -7.53 11.18
N GLU A 109 8.08 -8.40 11.94
CA GLU A 109 7.53 -9.06 13.12
C GLU A 109 7.05 -8.03 14.16
N ALA A 110 7.78 -6.93 14.34
CA ALA A 110 7.38 -5.85 15.23
C ALA A 110 6.03 -5.20 14.88
N LEU A 111 5.51 -5.38 13.66
CA LEU A 111 4.20 -4.86 13.26
C LEU A 111 3.04 -5.62 13.94
N PHE A 112 3.20 -6.92 14.16
CA PHE A 112 2.14 -7.79 14.69
C PHE A 112 1.73 -7.42 16.12
N GLY A 113 2.66 -6.94 16.94
CA GLY A 113 2.36 -6.44 18.30
C GLY A 113 2.02 -4.96 18.36
N LYS A 114 2.26 -4.21 17.27
CA LYS A 114 2.15 -2.75 17.24
C LYS A 114 0.83 -2.25 16.64
N TYR A 115 0.33 -2.96 15.63
CA TYR A 115 -0.84 -2.53 14.88
C TYR A 115 -1.89 -3.64 14.82
N PRO A 116 -3.17 -3.33 15.08
CA PRO A 116 -4.23 -4.32 14.96
C PRO A 116 -4.40 -4.76 13.49
N SER A 117 -5.02 -5.92 13.30
CA SER A 117 -5.24 -6.53 11.98
C SER A 117 -6.20 -5.74 11.06
N TYR A 118 -6.77 -4.63 11.54
CA TYR A 118 -7.60 -3.71 10.74
C TYR A 118 -6.94 -2.35 10.45
N ASP A 119 -5.69 -2.13 10.88
CA ASP A 119 -4.96 -0.89 10.64
C ASP A 119 -4.05 -0.98 9.41
N TYR A 120 -4.69 -1.21 8.25
CA TYR A 120 -3.97 -1.43 6.98
C TYR A 120 -2.98 -0.31 6.63
N TYR A 121 -3.29 0.94 7.02
CA TYR A 121 -2.45 2.09 6.71
C TYR A 121 -1.07 1.96 7.37
N ASN A 122 -1.05 1.74 8.69
CA ASN A 122 0.21 1.61 9.42
C ASN A 122 0.94 0.31 9.10
N TRP A 123 0.21 -0.77 8.76
CA TRP A 123 0.81 -1.99 8.23
C TRP A 123 1.58 -1.74 6.93
N VAL A 124 0.98 -1.06 5.94
CA VAL A 124 1.67 -0.76 4.67
C VAL A 124 2.88 0.14 4.89
N LEU A 125 2.77 1.17 5.72
CA LEU A 125 3.91 2.04 6.05
C LEU A 125 5.03 1.26 6.77
N GLY A 126 4.65 0.38 7.70
CA GLY A 126 5.58 -0.50 8.41
C GLY A 126 6.35 -1.42 7.45
N ILE A 127 5.65 -2.04 6.51
CA ILE A 127 6.25 -2.92 5.49
C ILE A 127 7.20 -2.14 4.57
N GLN A 128 6.78 -0.95 4.12
CA GLN A 128 7.64 -0.07 3.31
C GLN A 128 8.91 0.33 4.07
N ASN A 129 8.76 0.80 5.32
CA ASN A 129 9.88 1.24 6.16
C ASN A 129 10.80 0.08 6.56
N GLY A 130 10.26 -1.14 6.66
CA GLY A 130 11.05 -2.35 6.87
C GLY A 130 11.87 -2.78 5.63
N GLY A 131 11.65 -2.14 4.48
CA GLY A 131 12.43 -2.34 3.26
C GLY A 131 11.94 -3.45 2.35
N TYR A 132 10.63 -3.73 2.34
CA TYR A 132 10.03 -4.75 1.47
C TYR A 132 10.29 -4.48 -0.02
N ALA A 133 10.17 -3.22 -0.44
CA ALA A 133 10.45 -2.77 -1.79
C ALA A 133 11.43 -1.60 -1.78
N ALA A 134 12.31 -1.53 -2.78
CA ALA A 134 13.24 -0.41 -2.94
C ALA A 134 12.52 0.89 -3.35
N SER A 135 11.35 0.78 -3.97
CA SER A 135 10.57 1.93 -4.43
C SER A 135 9.94 2.68 -3.26
N LYS A 136 10.17 3.99 -3.20
CA LYS A 136 9.52 4.88 -2.22
C LYS A 136 8.01 5.05 -2.46
N LEU A 137 7.51 4.67 -3.64
CA LEU A 137 6.11 4.76 -4.03
C LEU A 137 5.34 3.45 -3.84
N TRP A 138 6.02 2.36 -3.44
CA TRP A 138 5.41 1.05 -3.30
C TRP A 138 4.18 1.09 -2.38
N GLY A 139 4.32 1.64 -1.17
CA GLY A 139 3.24 1.73 -0.21
C GLY A 139 2.10 2.63 -0.69
N THR A 140 2.42 3.70 -1.43
CA THR A 140 1.40 4.54 -2.07
C THR A 140 0.57 3.74 -3.07
N HIS A 141 1.19 2.90 -3.89
CA HIS A 141 0.47 2.05 -4.84
C HIS A 141 -0.38 0.99 -4.13
N VAL A 142 0.16 0.35 -3.08
CA VAL A 142 -0.59 -0.63 -2.27
C VAL A 142 -1.81 0.04 -1.61
N LEU A 143 -1.64 1.21 -0.99
CA LEU A 143 -2.74 1.97 -0.40
C LEU A 143 -3.79 2.39 -1.44
N ALA A 144 -3.35 2.75 -2.65
CA ALA A 144 -4.26 3.09 -3.74
C ALA A 144 -5.09 1.87 -4.17
N ILE A 145 -4.51 0.67 -4.23
CA ILE A 145 -5.23 -0.58 -4.51
C ILE A 145 -6.26 -0.87 -3.40
N ILE A 146 -5.85 -0.79 -2.12
CA ILE A 146 -6.74 -1.00 -0.97
C ILE A 146 -7.96 -0.07 -1.06
N LYS A 147 -7.74 1.22 -1.30
CA LYS A 147 -8.82 2.21 -1.39
C LYS A 147 -9.69 2.01 -2.63
N LYS A 148 -9.08 1.81 -3.80
CA LYS A 148 -9.80 1.66 -5.08
C LYS A 148 -10.79 0.50 -5.05
N TYR A 149 -10.40 -0.63 -4.46
CA TYR A 149 -11.24 -1.82 -4.40
C TYR A 149 -11.89 -2.05 -3.03
N LYS A 150 -11.82 -1.06 -2.14
CA LYS A 150 -12.39 -1.12 -0.78
C LYS A 150 -11.99 -2.38 -0.01
N LEU A 151 -10.75 -2.83 -0.17
CA LEU A 151 -10.29 -4.09 0.43
C LEU A 151 -10.31 -4.07 1.96
N TYR A 152 -10.30 -2.88 2.57
CA TYR A 152 -10.43 -2.69 4.02
C TYR A 152 -11.77 -3.19 4.58
N GLU A 153 -12.80 -3.40 3.74
CA GLU A 153 -14.06 -4.02 4.16
C GLU A 153 -13.85 -5.48 4.60
N PHE A 154 -12.78 -6.13 4.13
CA PHE A 154 -12.42 -7.50 4.54
C PHE A 154 -11.67 -7.55 5.87
N ASP A 155 -11.26 -6.41 6.43
CA ASP A 155 -10.44 -6.38 7.65
C ASP A 155 -11.26 -6.54 8.94
N LYS A 156 -12.58 -6.77 8.85
CA LYS A 156 -13.50 -6.98 9.99
C LYS A 156 -13.35 -5.92 11.09
N ARG A 157 -13.18 -4.67 10.69
CA ARG A 157 -13.02 -3.53 11.59
C ARG A 157 -14.21 -3.42 12.57
N PRO A 158 -13.97 -3.35 13.89
CA PRO A 158 -15.05 -3.17 14.87
C PRO A 158 -15.83 -1.87 14.63
N THR A 159 -17.16 -1.93 14.76
CA THR A 159 -18.03 -0.75 14.69
C THR A 159 -17.61 0.26 15.76
N GLY A 160 -17.33 1.50 15.34
CA GLY A 160 -16.87 2.57 16.24
C GLY A 160 -15.35 2.64 16.45
N ALA A 161 -14.56 1.71 15.91
CA ALA A 161 -13.12 1.89 15.82
C ALA A 161 -12.82 3.07 14.88
N GLN A 162 -12.46 4.23 15.44
CA GLN A 162 -12.21 5.46 14.70
C GLN A 162 -11.24 5.20 13.54
N GLU A 163 -11.64 5.50 12.29
CA GLU A 163 -10.74 5.43 11.13
C GLU A 163 -9.44 6.14 11.50
N LEU A 164 -8.34 5.38 11.65
CA LEU A 164 -7.01 5.96 11.82
C LEU A 164 -6.49 6.56 10.49
N ILE A 165 -7.43 6.89 9.60
CA ILE A 165 -7.18 7.58 8.35
C ILE A 165 -7.32 9.07 8.67
N THR A 166 -6.20 9.78 8.73
CA THR A 166 -6.20 11.17 8.29
C THR A 166 -6.81 11.20 6.89
N ALA A 167 -8.05 11.67 6.80
CA ALA A 167 -8.87 11.90 5.60
C ALA A 167 -8.18 11.49 4.29
N ALA A 168 -8.64 10.41 3.66
CA ALA A 168 -8.35 10.20 2.26
C ALA A 168 -8.84 11.43 1.46
N PRO A 169 -8.05 12.00 0.54
CA PRO A 169 -8.59 12.99 -0.38
C PRO A 169 -9.62 12.28 -1.26
N ALA A 170 -10.78 12.91 -1.43
CA ALA A 170 -11.78 12.48 -2.40
C ALA A 170 -11.14 12.42 -3.78
N ILE A 171 -11.06 11.23 -4.36
CA ILE A 171 -10.59 11.00 -5.72
C ILE A 171 -11.77 11.26 -6.65
N ASN A 172 -12.04 12.53 -6.96
CA ASN A 172 -12.74 12.88 -8.19
C ASN A 172 -11.68 13.04 -9.26
N THR A 173 -11.70 12.17 -10.27
CA THR A 173 -10.78 12.24 -11.42
C THR A 173 -11.17 13.43 -12.31
N PRO A 174 -10.21 14.22 -12.80
CA PRO A 174 -10.36 14.79 -14.13
C PRO A 174 -9.17 14.43 -15.02
N ALA A 175 -9.50 14.19 -16.28
CA ALA A 175 -8.57 14.10 -17.38
C ALA A 175 -7.70 15.38 -17.48
N VAL A 176 -6.39 15.16 -17.66
CA VAL A 176 -5.44 15.98 -18.42
C VAL A 176 -5.07 17.39 -17.91
N SER A 177 -3.77 17.52 -17.58
CA SER A 177 -2.86 18.67 -17.77
C SER A 177 -2.96 19.90 -16.87
N LYS A 178 -2.04 20.01 -15.88
CA LYS A 178 -0.92 20.99 -15.83
C LYS A 178 -0.24 21.01 -14.45
N SER A 179 1.09 21.14 -14.48
CA SER A 179 2.05 21.47 -13.39
C SER A 179 1.97 20.68 -12.07
N SER A 180 2.90 19.73 -11.89
CA SER A 180 3.21 19.13 -10.60
C SER A 180 3.99 20.12 -9.71
N GLU A 181 3.30 20.85 -8.85
CA GLU A 181 3.94 21.44 -7.68
C GLU A 181 4.12 20.39 -6.57
N PRO A 182 5.20 20.47 -5.79
CA PRO A 182 5.44 19.52 -4.71
C PRO A 182 4.32 19.62 -3.67
N ILE A 183 3.73 18.50 -3.30
CA ILE A 183 2.74 18.45 -2.23
C ILE A 183 3.45 18.75 -0.90
N ILE A 184 3.48 20.03 -0.54
CA ILE A 184 4.05 20.54 0.71
C ILE A 184 3.09 20.23 1.85
N ASN A 185 3.41 19.22 2.64
CA ASN A 185 2.65 18.84 3.82
C ASN A 185 2.88 19.89 4.91
N LEU A 186 1.88 20.71 5.22
CA LEU A 186 1.99 21.92 6.03
C LEU A 186 1.10 21.84 7.28
N TYR A 187 1.63 22.24 8.43
CA TYR A 187 0.95 22.29 9.72
C TYR A 187 0.87 23.71 10.25
N THR A 188 -0.33 24.15 10.65
CA THR A 188 -0.51 25.45 11.30
C THR A 188 -0.45 25.29 12.81
N VAL A 189 0.52 25.95 13.43
CA VAL A 189 0.73 25.98 14.88
C VAL A 189 -0.50 26.53 15.59
N LYS A 190 -1.00 25.80 16.58
CA LYS A 190 -2.16 26.17 17.40
C LYS A 190 -1.72 26.64 18.78
N LYS A 191 -2.64 27.30 19.50
CA LYS A 191 -2.40 27.71 20.88
C LYS A 191 -2.06 26.48 21.73
N GLY A 192 -0.90 26.52 22.40
CA GLY A 192 -0.40 25.42 23.24
C GLY A 192 0.53 24.44 22.52
N ASP A 193 0.73 24.57 21.21
CA ASP A 193 1.70 23.75 20.50
C ASP A 193 3.13 24.14 20.86
N THR A 194 3.96 23.13 21.09
CA THR A 194 5.41 23.23 21.15
C THR A 194 6.03 22.41 20.02
N LEU A 195 7.24 22.77 19.60
CA LEU A 195 7.97 22.04 18.57
C LEU A 195 8.16 20.55 18.93
N SER A 196 8.35 20.24 20.21
CA SER A 196 8.40 18.88 20.75
C SER A 196 7.07 18.15 20.62
N SER A 197 5.96 18.79 21.02
CA SER A 197 4.62 18.20 20.91
C SER A 197 4.23 17.93 19.46
N ILE A 198 4.59 18.83 18.54
CA ILE A 198 4.35 18.68 17.10
C ILE A 198 5.23 17.54 16.56
N ALA A 199 6.54 17.56 16.84
CA ALA A 199 7.44 16.50 16.40
C ALA A 199 6.98 15.12 16.89
N LYS A 200 6.60 15.00 18.17
CA LYS A 200 6.04 13.77 18.74
C LYS A 200 4.73 13.36 18.08
N LYS A 201 3.81 14.31 17.87
CA LYS A 201 2.52 14.10 17.20
C LYS A 201 2.68 13.58 15.77
N PHE A 202 3.73 14.02 15.07
CA PHE A 202 4.03 13.63 13.70
C PHE A 202 5.17 12.63 13.57
N SER A 203 5.58 11.98 14.68
CA SER A 203 6.68 11.01 14.71
C SER A 203 7.96 11.48 14.01
N SER A 204 8.26 12.78 14.11
CA SER A 204 9.47 13.42 13.59
C SER A 204 10.39 13.82 14.75
N SER A 205 11.59 14.30 14.44
CA SER A 205 12.48 14.88 15.45
C SER A 205 12.40 16.40 15.43
N ILE A 206 12.63 17.03 16.59
CA ILE A 206 12.73 18.49 16.71
C ILE A 206 13.75 19.02 15.70
N LYS A 207 14.92 18.37 15.60
CA LYS A 207 16.00 18.74 14.66
C LYS A 207 15.54 18.69 13.21
N THR A 208 14.84 17.63 12.80
CA THR A 208 14.30 17.47 11.44
C THR A 208 13.27 18.54 11.12
N LEU A 209 12.37 18.82 12.08
CA LEU A 209 11.33 19.82 11.91
C LEU A 209 11.91 21.24 11.82
N MET A 210 12.96 21.55 12.59
CA MET A 210 13.68 22.82 12.50
C MET A 210 14.42 22.98 11.18
N SER A 211 15.19 21.97 10.77
CA SER A 211 15.95 22.03 9.51
C SER A 211 15.04 22.15 8.30
N LYS A 212 13.88 21.48 8.32
CA LYS A 212 12.89 21.52 7.24
C LYS A 212 12.17 22.87 7.13
N ASN A 213 12.13 23.64 8.22
CA ASN A 213 11.44 24.92 8.32
C ASN A 213 12.37 26.12 8.53
N SER A 214 13.68 25.92 8.39
CA SER A 214 14.70 26.95 8.63
C SER A 214 14.56 27.67 9.97
N LEU A 215 14.15 26.96 11.03
CA LEU A 215 13.96 27.54 12.36
C LEU A 215 15.31 27.62 13.10
N SER A 216 15.67 28.81 13.59
CA SER A 216 16.88 29.03 14.38
C SER A 216 16.70 28.69 15.87
N ASN A 217 15.45 28.59 16.35
CA ASN A 217 15.13 28.27 17.73
C ASN A 217 13.76 27.56 17.83
N SER A 218 13.38 27.14 19.03
CA SER A 218 12.16 26.35 19.28
C SER A 218 10.89 27.17 19.52
N LYS A 219 10.94 28.51 19.40
CA LYS A 219 9.75 29.36 19.56
C LYS A 219 8.87 29.24 18.32
N LEU A 220 7.57 29.07 18.54
CA LEU A 220 6.56 28.98 17.51
C LEU A 220 5.49 30.04 17.75
N SER A 221 5.04 30.70 16.68
CA SER A 221 3.91 31.63 16.72
C SER A 221 2.62 30.91 16.36
N ILE A 222 1.52 31.24 17.05
CA ILE A 222 0.20 30.73 16.68
C ILE A 222 -0.11 31.18 15.24
N GLY A 223 -0.58 30.27 14.40
CA GLY A 223 -0.80 30.51 12.97
C GLY A 223 0.42 30.27 12.09
N GLN A 224 1.61 30.07 12.66
CA GLN A 224 2.82 29.75 11.90
C GLN A 224 2.66 28.42 11.16
N LYS A 225 3.13 28.39 9.91
CA LYS A 225 3.06 27.20 9.04
C LYS A 225 4.40 26.45 9.10
N LEU A 226 4.33 25.15 9.35
CA LEU A 226 5.48 24.25 9.40
C LEU A 226 5.32 23.13 8.37
N LEU A 227 6.33 22.96 7.53
CA LEU A 227 6.56 21.80 6.69
C LEU A 227 6.81 20.57 7.58
N LEU A 228 5.90 19.58 7.50
CA LEU A 228 5.96 18.31 8.24
C LEU A 228 6.66 17.24 7.43
#